data_AF-A0A9P3N777-F1
#
_entry.id   AF-A0A9P3N777-F1
#
_cell.length_a   1.000
_cell.length_b   1.000
_cell.length_c   1.000
_cell.angle_alpha   90.00
_cell.angle_beta   90.00
_cell.angle_gamma   90.00
#
_symmetry.space_group_name_H-M   'P 1'
#
loop_
_entity.id
_entity.type
_entity.pdbx_description
1 polymer ?
#
loop_
_entity_poly.entity_id
_entity_poly.type
_entity_poly.pdbx_seq_one_letter_code
_entity_poly.pdbx_strand_id
1 'polypeptide(L)'
;LGSKRKTLSGFSTASSLPHTGFLFFCEVVQATPPPLRMRATRLVAGKCALAARVDAIHGDLAGGAGRKLRGEIERKIEKWQEPPPAKQPKPLPVPDAEPKKKRGGRRLRKMKERYGITDMRKLANRMQFGVEEQSTLGDGLGEGYGMLGQAGSGRLRVAAAASNLKTKVAKKFKERSYGSSGNTSGLSSSLAFTPIQGIELTNPQAAQMSHLGSGTQSTYFSETGTFSKIKKP
;
A
#
# COMPACT_ATOMS: atom_id res chain seq x y z
N LEU A 1 -4.36 23.89 4.72
CA LEU A 1 -4.46 25.12 5.53
C LEU A 1 -4.64 24.74 6.99
N GLY A 2 -3.81 25.26 7.90
CA GLY A 2 -4.00 25.11 9.36
C GLY A 2 -3.72 23.73 9.97
N SER A 3 -3.05 22.81 9.26
CA SER A 3 -2.69 21.50 9.84
C SER A 3 -1.38 21.61 10.61
N LYS A 4 -1.39 21.20 11.89
CA LYS A 4 -0.15 21.09 12.69
C LYS A 4 0.64 19.87 12.23
N ARG A 5 1.88 20.07 11.76
CA ARG A 5 2.80 18.96 11.48
C ARG A 5 3.28 18.41 12.82
N LYS A 6 2.93 17.16 13.14
CA LYS A 6 3.40 16.45 14.33
C LYS A 6 4.24 15.25 13.88
N THR A 7 5.48 15.17 14.37
CA THR A 7 6.34 14.00 14.17
C THR A 7 6.05 12.99 15.27
N LEU A 8 5.23 11.98 14.96
CA LEU A 8 4.82 10.92 15.89
C LEU A 8 5.67 9.65 15.72
N SER A 9 6.99 9.81 15.51
CA SER A 9 7.90 8.67 15.42
C SER A 9 7.87 7.86 16.72
N GLY A 10 7.59 6.56 16.62
CA GLY A 10 7.50 5.67 17.77
C GLY A 10 6.16 5.69 18.54
N PHE A 11 5.20 6.53 18.14
CA PHE A 11 3.87 6.59 18.75
C PHE A 11 2.78 6.00 17.84
N SER A 12 1.70 5.50 18.44
CA SER A 12 0.55 4.96 17.69
C SER A 12 -0.12 6.04 16.85
N THR A 13 -0.46 5.70 15.61
CA THR A 13 -1.20 6.57 14.68
C THR A 13 -2.71 6.31 14.70
N ALA A 14 -3.20 5.38 15.52
CA ALA A 14 -4.61 4.94 15.51
C ALA A 14 -5.61 6.07 15.85
N SER A 15 -5.25 6.97 16.75
CA SER A 15 -6.04 8.15 17.12
C SER A 15 -5.60 9.43 16.41
N SER A 16 -4.58 9.33 15.54
CA SER A 16 -4.11 10.49 14.78
C SER A 16 -5.17 10.89 13.76
N LEU A 17 -5.47 12.17 13.71
CA LEU A 17 -6.33 12.78 12.69
C LEU A 17 -5.45 13.40 11.60
N PRO A 18 -5.11 12.66 10.54
CA PRO A 18 -4.29 13.20 9.46
C PRO A 18 -5.08 14.22 8.64
N HIS A 19 -4.37 15.23 8.13
CA HIS A 19 -4.92 16.25 7.23
C HIS A 19 -6.07 17.09 7.81
N THR A 20 -6.17 17.20 9.14
CA THR A 20 -7.11 18.10 9.81
C THR A 20 -6.48 19.47 10.07
N GLY A 21 -7.13 20.52 9.58
CA GLY A 21 -6.75 21.91 9.83
C GLY A 21 -7.99 22.78 10.05
N PHE A 22 -7.91 24.09 9.82
CA PHE A 22 -9.02 25.02 10.11
C PHE A 22 -10.35 24.61 9.46
N LEU A 23 -10.31 24.12 8.22
CA LEU A 23 -11.51 23.66 7.52
C LEU A 23 -12.14 22.40 8.13
N PHE A 24 -11.39 21.58 8.85
CA PHE A 24 -11.94 20.42 9.54
C PHE A 24 -12.68 20.84 10.81
N PHE A 25 -12.20 21.87 11.49
CA PHE A 25 -12.79 22.40 12.72
C PHE A 25 -13.90 23.43 12.48
N CYS A 26 -14.28 23.69 11.23
CA CYS A 26 -15.41 24.57 10.96
C CYS A 26 -16.74 23.93 11.40
N GLU A 27 -17.69 24.78 11.78
CA GLU A 27 -19.00 24.36 12.31
C GLU A 27 -19.72 23.38 11.38
N VAL A 28 -19.76 23.69 10.07
CA VAL A 28 -20.43 22.86 9.06
C VAL A 28 -19.88 21.44 9.02
N VAL A 29 -18.57 21.24 9.19
CA VAL A 29 -17.95 19.91 9.22
C VAL A 29 -18.16 19.24 10.57
N GLN A 30 -18.04 19.97 11.67
CA GLN A 30 -18.23 19.40 13.02
C GLN A 30 -19.67 18.94 13.27
N ALA A 31 -20.65 19.63 12.69
CA ALA A 31 -22.06 19.23 12.68
C ALA A 31 -22.30 17.91 11.92
N THR A 32 -21.39 17.51 11.01
CA THR A 32 -21.53 16.22 10.32
C THR A 32 -21.10 15.03 11.18
N PRO A 33 -21.73 13.85 11.00
CA PRO A 33 -21.31 12.63 11.68
C PRO A 33 -19.82 12.30 11.43
N PRO A 34 -19.07 11.81 12.44
CA PRO A 34 -17.64 11.50 12.33
C PRO A 34 -17.19 10.76 11.05
N PRO A 35 -17.89 9.71 10.56
CA PRO A 35 -17.44 9.00 9.35
C PRO A 35 -17.48 9.86 8.08
N LEU A 36 -18.31 10.91 8.05
CA LEU A 36 -18.47 11.78 6.89
C LEU A 36 -17.59 13.03 6.94
N ARG A 37 -17.02 13.38 8.10
CA ARG A 37 -16.25 14.63 8.30
C ARG A 37 -15.11 14.82 7.31
N MET A 38 -14.33 13.79 7.01
CA MET A 38 -13.22 13.88 6.04
C MET A 38 -13.70 14.04 4.59
N ARG A 39 -14.90 13.55 4.28
CA ARG A 39 -15.54 13.75 2.97
C ARG A 39 -16.12 15.17 2.88
N ALA A 40 -16.79 15.63 3.94
CA ALA A 40 -17.30 16.99 4.07
C ALA A 40 -16.18 18.03 4.01
N THR A 41 -15.06 17.82 4.71
CA THR A 41 -13.89 18.72 4.69
C THR A 41 -13.36 18.94 3.28
N ARG A 42 -13.28 17.87 2.46
CA ARG A 42 -12.85 17.96 1.05
C ARG A 42 -13.85 18.75 0.20
N LEU A 43 -15.14 18.55 0.42
CA LEU A 43 -16.19 19.29 -0.27
C LEU A 43 -16.13 20.78 0.09
N VAL A 44 -16.05 21.10 1.38
CA VAL A 44 -15.93 22.47 1.90
C VAL A 44 -14.66 23.13 1.37
N ALA A 45 -13.51 22.44 1.37
CA ALA A 45 -12.26 22.99 0.83
C ALA A 45 -12.40 23.38 -0.66
N GLY A 46 -13.01 22.53 -1.48
CA GLY A 46 -13.25 22.84 -2.89
C GLY A 46 -14.17 24.05 -3.09
N LYS A 47 -15.25 24.14 -2.31
CA LYS A 47 -16.21 25.25 -2.39
C LYS A 47 -15.66 26.55 -1.81
N CYS A 48 -14.90 26.47 -0.72
CA CYS A 48 -14.19 27.60 -0.12
C CYS A 48 -13.17 28.20 -1.08
N ALA A 49 -12.45 27.37 -1.84
CA ALA A 49 -11.51 27.86 -2.86
C ALA A 49 -12.23 28.60 -4.01
N LEU A 50 -13.45 28.19 -4.38
CA LEU A 50 -14.25 28.92 -5.36
C LEU A 50 -14.76 30.26 -4.81
N ALA A 51 -15.26 30.26 -3.56
CA ALA A 51 -15.69 31.49 -2.89
C ALA A 51 -14.55 32.51 -2.80
N ALA A 52 -13.36 32.08 -2.35
CA ALA A 52 -12.20 32.95 -2.25
C ALA A 52 -11.79 33.58 -3.59
N ARG A 53 -12.02 32.90 -4.73
CA ARG A 53 -11.76 33.47 -6.07
C ARG A 53 -12.78 34.55 -6.46
N VAL A 54 -14.04 34.37 -6.08
CA VAL A 54 -15.10 35.37 -6.30
C VAL A 54 -14.83 36.62 -5.46
N ASP A 55 -14.41 36.42 -4.20
CA ASP A 55 -14.09 37.51 -3.28
C ASP A 55 -12.85 38.29 -3.75
N ALA A 56 -11.83 37.60 -4.29
CA ALA A 56 -10.61 38.24 -4.79
C ALA A 56 -10.87 39.25 -5.94
N ILE A 57 -11.89 39.01 -6.75
CA ILE A 57 -12.32 39.93 -7.82
C ILE A 57 -13.42 40.89 -7.38
N HIS A 58 -13.82 40.87 -6.10
CA HIS A 58 -14.95 41.62 -5.55
C HIS A 58 -16.26 41.41 -6.33
N GLY A 59 -16.46 40.21 -6.87
CA GLY A 59 -17.53 39.94 -7.84
C GLY A 59 -18.94 39.91 -7.23
N ASP A 60 -19.07 39.66 -5.93
CA ASP A 60 -20.36 39.67 -5.23
C ASP A 60 -20.20 40.14 -3.77
N LEU A 61 -20.34 41.45 -3.55
CA LEU A 61 -20.26 42.07 -2.22
C LEU A 61 -21.46 41.73 -1.33
N ALA A 62 -22.60 41.29 -1.90
CA ALA A 62 -23.79 40.91 -1.15
C ALA A 62 -23.68 39.51 -0.54
N GLY A 63 -22.69 38.71 -0.97
CA GLY A 63 -22.44 37.36 -0.46
C GLY A 63 -23.45 36.31 -0.95
N GLY A 64 -24.21 36.60 -2.01
CA GLY A 64 -25.18 35.67 -2.59
C GLY A 64 -24.53 34.39 -3.12
N ALA A 65 -23.38 34.50 -3.78
CA ALA A 65 -22.57 33.39 -4.25
C ALA A 65 -22.14 32.47 -3.09
N GLY A 66 -21.68 33.04 -1.97
CA GLY A 66 -21.30 32.28 -0.78
C GLY A 66 -22.48 31.49 -0.18
N ARG A 67 -23.66 32.12 -0.07
CA ARG A 67 -24.89 31.44 0.43
C ARG A 67 -25.31 30.28 -0.48
N LYS A 68 -25.23 30.44 -1.80
CA LYS A 68 -25.51 29.36 -2.77
C LYS A 68 -24.56 28.17 -2.58
N LEU A 69 -23.25 28.44 -2.47
CA LEU A 69 -22.24 27.39 -2.26
C LEU A 69 -22.45 26.67 -0.92
N ARG A 70 -22.83 27.39 0.14
CA ARG A 70 -23.20 26.79 1.43
C ARG A 70 -24.41 25.86 1.31
N GLY A 71 -25.49 26.30 0.66
CA GLY A 71 -26.67 25.46 0.45
C GLY A 71 -26.37 24.19 -0.36
N GLU A 72 -25.45 24.26 -1.34
CA GLU A 72 -24.98 23.06 -2.04
C GLU A 72 -24.19 22.08 -1.16
N ILE A 73 -23.43 22.60 -0.20
CA ILE A 73 -22.67 21.79 0.76
C ILE A 73 -23.64 21.04 1.67
N GLU A 74 -24.59 21.76 2.26
CA GLU A 74 -25.61 21.21 3.18
C GLU A 74 -26.44 20.13 2.48
N ARG A 75 -26.96 20.40 1.28
CA ARG A 75 -27.72 19.42 0.49
C ARG A 75 -26.94 18.13 0.19
N LYS A 76 -25.64 18.25 -0.08
CA LYS A 76 -24.79 17.08 -0.35
C LYS A 76 -24.52 16.26 0.91
N ILE A 77 -24.34 16.93 2.04
CA ILE A 77 -24.13 16.30 3.34
C ILE A 77 -25.38 15.54 3.75
N GLU A 78 -26.56 16.17 3.63
CA GLU A 78 -27.85 15.54 3.90
C GLU A 78 -28.05 14.28 3.07
N LYS A 79 -27.81 14.37 1.75
CA LYS A 79 -27.85 13.22 0.84
C LYS A 79 -26.89 12.08 1.21
N TRP A 80 -25.78 12.36 1.90
CA TRP A 80 -24.87 11.30 2.34
C TRP A 80 -25.31 10.63 3.65
N GLN A 81 -26.17 11.29 4.42
CA GLN A 81 -26.75 10.74 5.64
C GLN A 81 -27.96 9.85 5.33
N GLU A 82 -28.62 10.08 4.19
CA GLU A 82 -29.67 9.19 3.71
C GLU A 82 -29.16 7.74 3.58
N PRO A 83 -29.80 6.77 4.23
CA PRO A 83 -29.43 5.38 4.08
C PRO A 83 -29.65 4.95 2.63
N PRO A 84 -28.80 4.07 2.08
CA PRO A 84 -29.01 3.54 0.75
C PRO A 84 -30.36 2.81 0.70
N PRO A 85 -31.11 2.92 -0.41
CA PRO A 85 -32.39 2.21 -0.55
C PRO A 85 -32.18 0.71 -0.35
N ALA A 86 -33.14 0.06 0.32
CA ALA A 86 -33.08 -1.36 0.61
C ALA A 86 -32.88 -2.16 -0.69
N LYS A 87 -31.87 -3.05 -0.68
CA LYS A 87 -31.63 -3.93 -1.82
C LYS A 87 -32.78 -4.93 -1.88
N GLN A 88 -33.56 -4.87 -2.94
CA GLN A 88 -34.56 -5.90 -3.21
C GLN A 88 -33.86 -7.25 -3.44
N PRO A 89 -34.43 -8.37 -2.93
CA PRO A 89 -33.87 -9.68 -3.18
C PRO A 89 -33.86 -9.93 -4.68
N LYS A 90 -32.66 -10.09 -5.24
CA LYS A 90 -32.53 -10.49 -6.64
C LYS A 90 -32.91 -11.97 -6.72
N PRO A 91 -33.96 -12.34 -7.47
CA PRO A 91 -34.33 -13.74 -7.61
C PRO A 91 -33.15 -14.49 -8.19
N LEU A 92 -33.01 -15.75 -7.79
CA LEU A 92 -32.05 -16.64 -8.43
C LEU A 92 -32.37 -16.70 -9.94
N PRO A 93 -31.34 -16.79 -10.79
CA PRO A 93 -31.59 -17.11 -12.18
C PRO A 93 -32.38 -18.43 -12.25
N VAL A 94 -33.33 -18.50 -13.17
CA VAL A 94 -34.10 -19.71 -13.43
C VAL A 94 -33.11 -20.86 -13.68
N PRO A 95 -33.33 -22.05 -13.10
CA PRO A 95 -32.47 -23.20 -13.38
C PRO A 95 -32.40 -23.47 -14.89
N ASP A 96 -31.23 -23.25 -15.47
CA ASP A 96 -31.01 -23.45 -16.91
C ASP A 96 -31.07 -24.95 -17.25
N ALA A 97 -32.04 -25.36 -18.07
CA ALA A 97 -32.08 -26.70 -18.67
C ALA A 97 -31.25 -26.79 -19.97
N GLU A 98 -30.81 -25.65 -20.50
CA GLU A 98 -30.13 -25.60 -21.80
C GLU A 98 -28.67 -26.10 -21.76
N PRO A 99 -28.21 -26.79 -22.81
CA PRO A 99 -26.83 -27.23 -22.90
C PRO A 99 -25.87 -26.04 -22.99
N LYS A 100 -24.92 -25.96 -22.05
CA LYS A 100 -23.91 -24.88 -22.02
C LYS A 100 -23.03 -24.89 -23.26
N LYS A 101 -22.74 -23.71 -23.80
CA LYS A 101 -21.81 -23.52 -24.93
C LYS A 101 -20.41 -24.05 -24.59
N LYS A 102 -19.94 -25.04 -25.35
CA LYS A 102 -18.59 -25.62 -25.20
C LYS A 102 -17.56 -24.74 -25.91
N ARG A 103 -16.42 -24.47 -25.27
CA ARG A 103 -15.25 -23.85 -25.94
C ARG A 103 -13.96 -24.60 -25.59
N GLY A 104 -13.02 -24.59 -26.51
CA GLY A 104 -11.76 -25.36 -26.45
C GLY A 104 -10.46 -24.53 -26.47
N GLY A 105 -10.52 -23.21 -26.33
CA GLY A 105 -9.33 -22.34 -26.42
C GLY A 105 -8.38 -22.44 -25.21
N ARG A 106 -7.09 -22.11 -25.41
CA ARG A 106 -6.02 -22.15 -24.39
C ARG A 106 -6.39 -21.47 -23.07
N ARG A 107 -6.97 -20.26 -23.14
CA ARG A 107 -7.41 -19.50 -21.95
C ARG A 107 -8.51 -20.22 -21.17
N LEU A 108 -9.47 -20.84 -21.87
CA LEU A 108 -10.56 -21.55 -21.21
C LEU A 108 -10.09 -22.89 -20.63
N ARG A 109 -9.17 -23.61 -21.30
CA ARG A 109 -8.54 -24.81 -20.73
C ARG A 109 -7.83 -24.48 -19.40
N LYS A 110 -7.01 -23.43 -19.36
CA LYS A 110 -6.35 -22.95 -18.14
C LYS A 110 -7.33 -22.47 -17.05
N MET A 111 -8.54 -22.04 -17.41
CA MET A 111 -9.60 -21.73 -16.43
C MET A 111 -10.24 -23.01 -15.89
N LYS A 112 -10.59 -23.97 -16.78
CA LYS A 112 -11.15 -25.26 -16.42
C LYS A 112 -10.18 -26.08 -15.55
N GLU A 113 -8.90 -26.08 -15.85
CA GLU A 113 -7.84 -26.72 -15.05
C GLU A 113 -7.76 -26.19 -13.62
N ARG A 114 -8.11 -24.92 -13.38
CA ARG A 114 -8.10 -24.34 -12.02
C ARG A 114 -9.25 -24.82 -11.14
N TYR A 115 -10.38 -25.20 -11.74
CA TYR A 115 -11.57 -25.67 -11.02
C TYR A 115 -11.80 -27.17 -11.17
N GLY A 116 -11.10 -27.82 -12.10
CA GLY A 116 -11.22 -29.24 -12.38
C GLY A 116 -10.47 -30.08 -11.35
N ILE A 117 -10.97 -31.29 -11.13
CA ILE A 117 -10.33 -32.29 -10.29
C ILE A 117 -8.99 -32.68 -10.93
N THR A 118 -7.91 -32.63 -10.15
CA THR A 118 -6.57 -33.01 -10.59
C THR A 118 -6.49 -34.51 -10.84
N ASP A 119 -5.55 -34.95 -11.67
CA ASP A 119 -5.38 -36.38 -11.93
C ASP A 119 -4.94 -37.14 -10.66
N MET A 120 -4.18 -36.49 -9.78
CA MET A 120 -3.86 -37.00 -8.44
C MET A 120 -5.13 -37.24 -7.61
N ARG A 121 -6.08 -36.29 -7.58
CA ARG A 121 -7.34 -36.47 -6.85
C ARG A 121 -8.25 -37.49 -7.53
N LYS A 122 -8.22 -37.62 -8.86
CA LYS A 122 -8.94 -38.69 -9.57
C LYS A 122 -8.41 -40.07 -9.17
N LEU A 123 -7.09 -40.24 -9.01
CA LEU A 123 -6.49 -41.49 -8.55
C LEU A 123 -6.80 -41.77 -7.08
N ALA A 124 -6.78 -40.74 -6.22
CA ALA A 124 -7.21 -40.87 -4.84
C ALA A 124 -8.69 -41.26 -4.71
N ASN A 125 -9.55 -40.75 -5.59
CA ASN A 125 -10.98 -41.11 -5.61
C ASN A 125 -11.27 -42.50 -6.24
N ARG A 126 -10.27 -43.21 -6.76
CA ARG A 126 -10.43 -44.58 -7.28
C ARG A 126 -10.03 -45.57 -6.19
N MET A 127 -10.90 -46.54 -5.92
CA MET A 127 -10.65 -47.60 -4.94
C MET A 127 -10.49 -48.95 -5.66
N GLN A 128 -9.54 -49.76 -5.19
CA GLN A 128 -9.37 -51.13 -5.69
C GLN A 128 -10.26 -52.06 -4.88
N PHE A 129 -11.13 -52.78 -5.57
CA PHE A 129 -12.03 -53.73 -4.93
C PHE A 129 -11.24 -54.91 -4.34
N GLY A 130 -11.60 -55.32 -3.12
CA GLY A 130 -11.01 -56.48 -2.44
C GLY A 130 -9.64 -56.26 -1.81
N VAL A 131 -9.11 -55.02 -1.79
CA VAL A 131 -7.84 -54.68 -1.13
C VAL A 131 -8.07 -53.54 -0.15
N GLU A 132 -7.57 -53.68 1.08
CA GLU A 132 -7.64 -52.62 2.10
C GLU A 132 -6.89 -51.36 1.64
N GLU A 133 -7.50 -50.22 1.89
CA GLU A 133 -6.97 -48.93 1.48
C GLU A 133 -5.96 -48.40 2.51
N GLN A 134 -4.83 -47.87 2.04
CA GLN A 134 -3.94 -47.10 2.92
C GLN A 134 -4.58 -45.75 3.23
N SER A 135 -4.70 -45.43 4.52
CA SER A 135 -5.28 -44.17 5.01
C SER A 135 -4.27 -43.35 5.81
N THR A 136 -4.53 -42.04 5.90
CA THR A 136 -3.80 -41.12 6.78
C THR A 136 -4.17 -41.38 8.24
N LEU A 137 -3.18 -41.63 9.09
CA LEU A 137 -3.41 -41.78 10.54
C LEU A 137 -3.44 -40.42 11.29
N GLY A 138 -3.11 -39.32 10.61
CA GLY A 138 -2.63 -38.09 11.26
C GLY A 138 -3.67 -37.10 11.78
N ASP A 139 -4.95 -37.23 11.44
CA ASP A 139 -5.95 -36.18 11.77
C ASP A 139 -7.31 -36.73 12.25
N GLY A 140 -7.35 -37.99 12.69
CA GLY A 140 -8.56 -38.63 13.26
C GLY A 140 -9.70 -38.90 12.28
N LEU A 141 -9.66 -38.36 11.05
CA LEU A 141 -10.68 -38.54 10.01
C LEU A 141 -10.33 -39.59 8.94
N GLY A 142 -9.17 -40.23 9.03
CA GLY A 142 -8.83 -41.41 8.22
C GLY A 142 -8.98 -41.21 6.72
N GLU A 143 -8.39 -40.16 6.13
CA GLU A 143 -8.50 -39.95 4.68
C GLU A 143 -7.75 -41.06 3.92
N GLY A 144 -8.49 -41.81 3.11
CA GLY A 144 -7.95 -42.85 2.24
C GLY A 144 -7.23 -42.29 1.00
N TYR A 145 -6.14 -42.95 0.61
CA TYR A 145 -5.32 -42.56 -0.55
C TYR A 145 -5.77 -43.22 -1.88
N GLY A 146 -6.79 -44.06 -1.87
CA GLY A 146 -7.30 -44.83 -3.00
C GLY A 146 -6.17 -45.60 -3.71
N MET A 147 -6.16 -45.50 -5.03
CA MET A 147 -5.10 -46.09 -5.86
C MET A 147 -3.73 -45.43 -5.69
N LEU A 148 -3.63 -44.23 -5.07
CA LEU A 148 -2.34 -43.57 -4.86
C LEU A 148 -1.49 -44.30 -3.79
N GLY A 149 -2.13 -45.01 -2.87
CA GLY A 149 -1.48 -45.79 -1.81
C GLY A 149 -1.08 -47.22 -2.20
N GLN A 150 -1.56 -47.72 -3.36
CA GLN A 150 -1.37 -49.13 -3.78
C GLN A 150 0.07 -49.47 -4.22
N ALA A 151 0.99 -48.51 -4.29
CA ALA A 151 2.35 -48.72 -4.81
C ALA A 151 3.30 -49.55 -3.90
N GLY A 152 2.81 -50.17 -2.82
CA GLY A 152 3.54 -51.14 -1.98
C GLY A 152 4.79 -50.62 -1.26
N SER A 153 5.17 -49.37 -1.46
CA SER A 153 6.47 -48.80 -1.06
C SER A 153 6.46 -48.14 0.32
N GLY A 154 5.32 -48.06 1.01
CA GLY A 154 5.15 -47.31 2.27
C GLY A 154 5.40 -45.79 2.18
N ARG A 155 5.88 -45.29 1.03
CA ARG A 155 6.15 -43.87 0.74
C ARG A 155 5.34 -43.47 -0.48
N LEU A 156 4.45 -42.50 -0.28
CA LEU A 156 3.62 -41.92 -1.33
C LEU A 156 4.53 -41.18 -2.33
N ARG A 157 4.74 -41.73 -3.53
CA ARG A 157 5.48 -41.06 -4.61
C ARG A 157 4.53 -40.11 -5.34
N VAL A 158 4.36 -38.91 -4.79
CA VAL A 158 3.55 -37.87 -5.42
C VAL A 158 4.44 -37.09 -6.39
N ALA A 159 4.14 -37.18 -7.69
CA ALA A 159 4.70 -36.24 -8.66
C ALA A 159 4.36 -34.82 -8.21
N ALA A 160 5.37 -33.94 -8.12
CA ALA A 160 5.23 -32.59 -7.59
C ALA A 160 3.98 -31.89 -8.15
N ALA A 161 3.11 -31.40 -7.26
CA ALA A 161 1.84 -30.80 -7.64
C ALA A 161 2.04 -29.73 -8.72
N ALA A 162 1.26 -29.82 -9.80
CA ALA A 162 1.38 -28.93 -10.94
C ALA A 162 1.36 -27.46 -10.48
N SER A 163 2.32 -26.65 -10.97
CA SER A 163 2.51 -25.24 -10.58
C SER A 163 1.27 -24.35 -10.77
N ASN A 164 0.29 -24.83 -11.55
CA ASN A 164 -0.99 -24.18 -11.82
C ASN A 164 -1.99 -24.21 -10.65
N LEU A 165 -1.80 -25.10 -9.65
CA LEU A 165 -2.65 -25.21 -8.46
C LEU A 165 -2.20 -24.36 -7.28
N LYS A 166 -1.08 -23.64 -7.40
CA LYS A 166 -0.64 -22.73 -6.33
C LYS A 166 -1.73 -21.70 -6.07
N THR A 167 -2.18 -21.60 -4.81
CA THR A 167 -3.19 -20.64 -4.37
C THR A 167 -2.71 -19.23 -4.68
N LYS A 168 -3.36 -18.59 -5.65
CA LYS A 168 -3.04 -17.21 -6.01
C LYS A 168 -3.72 -16.29 -5.01
N VAL A 169 -2.93 -15.48 -4.32
CA VAL A 169 -3.44 -14.38 -3.51
C VAL A 169 -4.31 -13.49 -4.38
N ALA A 170 -5.54 -13.23 -3.95
CA ALA A 170 -6.47 -12.40 -4.71
C ALA A 170 -5.85 -11.01 -4.95
N LYS A 171 -6.10 -10.42 -6.13
CA LYS A 171 -5.46 -9.17 -6.58
C LYS A 171 -5.49 -8.05 -5.52
N LYS A 172 -6.61 -7.92 -4.80
CA LYS A 172 -6.79 -6.95 -3.71
C LYS A 172 -5.77 -7.09 -2.57
N PHE A 173 -5.35 -8.31 -2.25
CA PHE A 173 -4.34 -8.56 -1.21
C PHE A 173 -2.92 -8.40 -1.75
N LYS A 174 -2.69 -8.70 -3.03
CA LYS A 174 -1.39 -8.45 -3.68
C LYS A 174 -1.05 -6.96 -3.73
N GLU A 175 -2.03 -6.11 -4.03
CA GLU A 175 -1.84 -4.66 -4.08
C GLU A 175 -1.62 -4.04 -2.69
N ARG A 176 -2.30 -4.55 -1.65
CA ARG A 176 -2.05 -4.13 -0.26
C ARG A 176 -0.66 -4.50 0.23
N SER A 177 -0.13 -5.66 -0.14
CA SER A 177 1.23 -6.08 0.22
C SER A 177 2.30 -5.19 -0.40
N TYR A 178 2.10 -4.68 -1.62
CA TYR A 178 3.05 -3.77 -2.26
C TYR A 178 3.04 -2.35 -1.69
N GLY A 179 1.95 -1.94 -1.02
CA GLY A 179 1.86 -0.64 -0.36
C GLY A 179 2.49 -0.58 1.04
N SER A 180 2.85 -1.73 1.62
CA SER A 180 3.34 -1.80 3.01
C SER A 180 4.82 -1.44 3.17
N SER A 181 5.59 -1.36 2.09
CA SER A 181 6.99 -0.92 2.13
C SER A 181 7.14 0.61 2.06
N GLY A 182 6.04 1.36 2.06
CA GLY A 182 6.00 2.79 1.74
C GLY A 182 5.96 3.76 2.93
N ASN A 183 6.17 3.31 4.17
CA ASN A 183 6.36 4.22 5.30
C ASN A 183 7.82 4.69 5.36
N THR A 184 8.32 5.28 4.28
CA THR A 184 9.56 6.05 4.32
C THR A 184 9.26 7.32 5.11
N SER A 185 9.68 7.37 6.38
CA SER A 185 9.67 8.62 7.14
C SER A 185 10.44 9.69 6.33
N GLY A 186 10.08 10.98 6.47
CA GLY A 186 10.83 12.07 5.81
C GLY A 186 12.29 12.20 6.26
N LEU A 187 12.73 11.35 7.20
CA LEU A 187 14.10 11.19 7.67
C LEU A 187 14.81 10.00 6.98
N SER A 188 14.08 9.15 6.28
CA SER A 188 14.65 8.09 5.44
C SER A 188 15.24 8.74 4.20
N SER A 189 16.56 8.74 4.09
CA SER A 189 17.27 9.16 2.89
C SER A 189 16.78 8.38 1.67
N SER A 190 16.62 9.05 0.53
CA SER A 190 16.22 8.44 -0.76
C SER A 190 17.36 7.65 -1.43
N LEU A 191 18.49 7.45 -0.74
CA LEU A 191 19.65 6.74 -1.25
C LEU A 191 19.48 5.23 -1.13
N ALA A 192 19.34 4.56 -2.28
CA ALA A 192 19.41 3.10 -2.38
C ALA A 192 20.87 2.67 -2.44
N PHE A 193 21.34 1.93 -1.42
CA PHE A 193 22.67 1.34 -1.40
C PHE A 193 22.73 0.14 -2.36
N THR A 194 23.16 0.36 -3.59
CA THR A 194 23.51 -0.72 -4.52
C THR A 194 25.00 -1.06 -4.36
N PRO A 195 25.39 -2.34 -4.21
CA PRO A 195 26.75 -2.73 -3.81
C PRO A 195 27.86 -2.49 -4.85
N ILE A 196 27.57 -1.88 -6.00
CA ILE A 196 28.50 -1.81 -7.14
C ILE A 196 29.15 -0.43 -7.30
N GLN A 197 28.58 0.63 -6.74
CA GLN A 197 29.20 1.97 -6.78
C GLN A 197 29.06 2.62 -5.40
N GLY A 198 30.17 2.65 -4.66
CA GLY A 198 30.27 3.31 -3.36
C GLY A 198 29.94 4.80 -3.50
N ILE A 199 29.16 5.32 -2.55
CA ILE A 199 28.94 6.76 -2.43
C ILE A 199 30.23 7.34 -1.83
N GLU A 200 31.02 8.03 -2.64
CA GLU A 200 32.09 8.86 -2.12
C GLU A 200 31.46 10.15 -1.59
N LEU A 201 31.38 10.27 -0.27
CA LEU A 201 30.98 11.50 0.42
C LEU A 201 32.09 12.53 0.23
N THR A 202 32.02 13.31 -0.84
CA THR A 202 32.89 14.48 -0.98
C THR A 202 32.47 15.51 0.06
N ASN A 203 33.33 15.72 1.06
CA ASN A 203 33.12 16.75 2.07
C ASN A 203 33.49 18.12 1.48
N PRO A 204 32.54 19.02 1.19
CA PRO A 204 32.84 20.32 0.60
C PRO A 204 33.69 21.22 1.52
N GLN A 205 33.71 20.96 2.84
CA GLN A 205 34.61 21.65 3.76
C GLN A 205 36.07 21.19 3.62
N ALA A 206 36.32 19.93 3.25
CA ALA A 206 37.66 19.43 2.97
C ALA A 206 38.22 20.03 1.67
N ALA A 207 37.37 20.26 0.66
CA ALA A 207 37.75 20.94 -0.58
C ALA A 207 38.09 22.43 -0.37
N GLN A 208 37.44 23.09 0.59
CA GLN A 208 37.79 24.45 1.00
C GLN A 208 39.13 24.49 1.78
N MET A 209 39.45 23.47 2.57
CA MET A 209 40.75 23.33 3.26
C MET A 209 41.92 23.00 2.33
N SER A 210 41.68 22.49 1.13
CA SER A 210 42.74 22.32 0.11
C SER A 210 43.03 23.61 -0.66
N HIS A 211 42.09 24.56 -0.69
CA HIS A 211 42.26 25.85 -1.38
C HIS A 211 42.73 26.97 -0.44
N LEU A 212 42.51 26.82 0.87
CA LEU A 212 43.16 27.60 1.92
C LEU A 212 44.25 26.70 2.52
N GLY A 213 45.51 26.93 2.11
CA GLY A 213 46.65 26.10 2.49
C GLY A 213 46.64 25.65 3.95
N SER A 214 46.99 24.37 4.15
CA SER A 214 47.18 23.74 5.46
C SER A 214 47.82 24.72 6.45
N GLY A 215 47.15 24.97 7.58
CA GLY A 215 47.62 25.82 8.68
C GLY A 215 48.91 25.36 9.38
N THR A 216 49.68 24.48 8.73
CA THR A 216 51.02 24.03 9.11
C THR A 216 52.14 24.66 8.28
N GLN A 217 51.83 25.49 7.26
CA GLN A 217 52.85 26.29 6.55
C GLN A 217 53.03 27.67 7.20
N SER A 218 53.28 27.68 8.51
CA SER A 218 53.80 28.87 9.17
C SER A 218 55.22 29.12 8.67
N THR A 219 55.40 30.18 7.89
CA THR A 219 56.71 30.67 7.42
C THR A 219 57.57 31.26 8.55
N TYR A 220 57.15 31.12 9.81
CA TYR A 220 57.77 31.74 10.98
C TYR A 220 58.64 30.78 11.82
N PHE A 221 58.49 29.47 11.66
CA PHE A 221 59.38 28.48 12.27
C PHE A 221 59.71 27.38 11.25
N SER A 222 60.67 27.65 10.36
CA SER A 222 61.25 26.59 9.53
C SER A 222 62.29 25.81 10.35
N GLU A 223 62.22 24.48 10.31
CA GLU A 223 63.16 23.58 11.01
C GLU A 223 64.60 23.65 10.47
N THR A 224 64.84 24.41 9.38
CA THR A 224 66.14 24.51 8.69
C THR A 224 66.78 25.90 8.73
N GLY A 225 66.19 26.89 9.41
CA GLY A 225 66.70 28.27 9.43
C GLY A 225 67.34 28.68 10.75
N THR A 226 68.65 28.99 10.76
CA THR A 226 69.37 29.53 11.92
C THR A 226 69.25 31.07 12.00
N PHE A 227 68.98 31.60 13.20
CA PHE A 227 68.88 33.05 13.46
C PHE A 227 70.24 33.76 13.37
N SER A 228 70.31 34.87 12.64
CA SER A 228 71.47 35.79 12.65
C SER A 228 71.12 37.13 13.30
N LYS A 229 72.01 37.62 14.17
CA LYS A 229 71.83 38.86 14.96
C LYS A 229 72.39 40.06 14.19
N ILE A 230 71.53 41.01 13.82
CA ILE A 230 71.96 42.28 13.21
C ILE A 230 72.20 43.31 14.33
N LYS A 231 73.40 43.88 14.41
CA LYS A 231 73.69 45.08 15.24
C LYS A 231 73.22 46.32 14.48
N LYS A 232 72.47 47.20 15.16
CA LYS A 232 72.10 48.52 14.66
C LYS A 232 73.19 49.56 15.04
N PRO A 233 73.35 50.65 14.25
CA PRO A 233 74.33 51.71 14.52
C PRO A 233 74.03 52.46 15.82
#